data_AF-A0A2X3BRD7-F1
#
_entry.id   AF-A0A2X3BRD7-F1
#
_cell.length_a   1.000
_cell.length_b   1.000
_cell.length_c   1.000
_cell.angle_alpha   90.00
_cell.angle_beta   90.00
_cell.angle_gamma   90.00
#
_symmetry.space_group_name_H-M   'P 1'
#
loop_
_entity.id
_entity.type
_entity.pdbx_description
1 polymer ?
#
loop_
_entity_poly.entity_id
_entity_poly.type
_entity_poly.pdbx_seq_one_letter_code
_entity_poly.pdbx_strand_id
1 'polypeptide(L)' 'MDGVTAMDKEDGDITKDIKVIENNVDTEKAGDYKVIYKVTDSEGASKTKEINVKVNEKEATPPE' A
#
# COMPACT_ATOMS: atom_id res chain seq x y z
N MET A 1 3.34 5.96 -5.27
CA MET A 1 3.52 5.13 -4.05
C MET A 1 4.21 5.97 -2.99
N ASP A 2 3.78 7.21 -2.86
CA ASP A 2 4.47 8.18 -2.03
C ASP A 2 4.35 7.78 -0.56
N GLY A 3 5.49 7.74 0.14
CA GLY A 3 5.56 7.35 1.55
C GLY A 3 5.80 5.86 1.83
N VAL A 4 5.98 5.01 0.80
CA VAL A 4 6.42 3.62 0.99
C VAL A 4 7.90 3.52 0.61
N THR A 5 8.72 3.00 1.52
CA THR A 5 10.17 2.81 1.31
C THR A 5 10.59 1.41 1.72
N ALA A 6 11.63 0.88 1.07
CA ALA A 6 12.28 -0.37 1.45
C ALA A 6 13.80 -0.19 1.43
N MET A 7 14.43 -0.45 2.59
CA MET A 7 15.87 -0.39 2.75
C MET A 7 16.34 -1.76 3.17
N ASP A 8 17.31 -2.28 2.41
CA ASP A 8 17.98 -3.54 2.66
C ASP A 8 19.46 -3.28 2.98
N LYS A 9 20.08 -4.14 3.79
CA LYS A 9 21.47 -3.91 4.22
C LYS A 9 22.46 -4.26 3.12
N GLU A 10 22.14 -5.26 2.31
CA GLU A 10 22.97 -5.81 1.25
C GLU A 10 22.75 -5.04 -0.06
N ASP A 11 21.50 -4.74 -0.40
CA ASP A 11 21.12 -4.08 -1.67
C ASP A 11 20.93 -2.55 -1.55
N GLY A 12 20.83 -2.01 -0.33
CA GLY A 12 20.55 -0.59 -0.10
C GLY A 12 19.08 -0.24 -0.36
N ASP A 13 18.84 0.87 -1.07
CA ASP A 13 17.47 1.33 -1.34
C ASP A 13 16.82 0.53 -2.49
N ILE A 14 15.93 -0.38 -2.12
CA ILE A 14 15.13 -1.22 -3.02
C ILE A 14 13.67 -0.77 -3.08
N THR A 15 13.37 0.49 -2.74
CA THR A 15 12.01 1.06 -2.78
C THR A 15 11.36 0.90 -4.15
N LYS A 16 12.15 0.96 -5.23
CA LYS A 16 11.70 0.76 -6.61
C LYS A 16 11.20 -0.67 -6.90
N ASP A 17 11.63 -1.65 -6.09
CA ASP A 17 11.34 -3.08 -6.29
C ASP A 17 10.10 -3.53 -5.49
N ILE A 18 9.47 -2.61 -4.76
CA ILE A 18 8.20 -2.85 -4.07
C ILE A 18 7.09 -3.12 -5.10
N LYS A 19 6.35 -4.19 -4.88
CA LYS A 19 5.20 -4.62 -5.69
C LYS A 19 3.95 -4.64 -4.82
N VAL A 20 2.84 -4.16 -5.39
CA VAL A 20 1.51 -4.39 -4.82
C VAL A 20 1.06 -5.78 -5.24
N ILE A 21 0.81 -6.65 -4.27
CA ILE A 21 0.34 -8.02 -4.53
C ILE A 21 -1.16 -8.18 -4.24
N GLU A 22 -1.74 -7.27 -3.45
CA GLU A 22 -3.18 -7.20 -3.24
C GLU A 22 -3.61 -5.74 -3.06
N ASN A 23 -4.65 -5.32 -3.78
CA ASN A 23 -5.30 -4.02 -3.63
C ASN A 23 -6.79 -4.16 -3.89
N ASN A 24 -7.58 -4.09 -2.82
CA ASN A 24 -9.04 -4.20 -2.88
C ASN A 24 -9.75 -2.88 -2.56
N VAL A 25 -9.03 -1.76 -2.54
CA VAL A 25 -9.58 -0.46 -2.15
C VAL A 25 -10.63 -0.01 -3.17
N ASP A 26 -11.86 0.19 -2.70
CA ASP A 26 -12.94 0.81 -3.46
C ASP A 26 -13.15 2.23 -2.92
N THR A 27 -12.77 3.24 -3.70
CA THR A 27 -12.87 4.65 -3.27
C THR A 27 -14.28 5.22 -3.39
N GLU A 28 -15.22 4.49 -3.99
CA GLU A 28 -16.63 4.90 -4.11
C GLU A 28 -17.46 4.42 -2.92
N LYS A 29 -16.97 3.43 -2.17
CA LYS A 29 -17.67 2.84 -1.02
C LYS A 29 -16.89 3.11 0.26
N ALA A 30 -17.58 3.65 1.26
CA ALA A 30 -17.02 3.75 2.60
C ALA A 30 -16.79 2.36 3.18
N GLY A 31 -15.65 2.18 3.85
CA GLY A 31 -15.27 0.89 4.41
C GLY A 31 -13.79 0.80 4.76
N ASP A 32 -13.43 -0.31 5.39
CA ASP A 32 -12.05 -0.67 5.69
C ASP A 32 -11.54 -1.65 4.62
N TYR A 33 -10.41 -1.30 4.04
CA TYR A 33 -9.75 -1.99 2.95
C TYR A 33 -8.31 -2.30 3.31
N LYS A 34 -7.66 -3.15 2.52
CA LYS A 34 -6.25 -3.51 2.74
C LYS A 34 -5.46 -3.49 1.44
N VAL A 35 -4.23 -3.03 1.55
CA VAL A 35 -3.25 -3.10 0.47
C VAL A 35 -2.05 -3.88 0.97
N ILE A 36 -1.65 -4.91 0.24
CA ILE A 36 -0.49 -5.73 0.58
C ILE A 36 0.64 -5.42 -0.38
N TYR A 37 1.73 -4.94 0.18
CA TYR A 37 2.99 -4.71 -0.53
C TYR A 37 3.94 -5.87 -0.27
N LYS A 38 4.77 -6.18 -1.26
CA LYS A 38 5.87 -7.15 -1.17
C LYS A 38 7.12 -6.56 -1.80
N VAL A 39 8.26 -6.75 -1.17
CA VAL A 39 9.57 -6.50 -1.76
C VAL A 39 10.41 -7.77 -1.67
N THR A 40 11.26 -7.98 -2.68
CA THR A 40 12.19 -9.10 -2.76
C THR A 40 13.57 -8.54 -3.09
N ASP A 41 14.56 -8.89 -2.29
CA ASP A 41 15.97 -8.50 -2.48
C ASP A 41 16.64 -9.32 -3.59
N SER A 42 17.90 -9.00 -3.90
CA SER A 42 18.63 -9.68 -4.99
C SER A 42 19.00 -11.13 -4.68
N GLU A 43 19.05 -11.51 -3.39
CA GLU A 43 19.29 -12.87 -2.91
C GLU A 43 18.00 -13.71 -2.82
N GLY A 44 16.84 -13.10 -3.10
CA GLY A 44 15.54 -13.74 -3.16
C GLY A 44 14.78 -13.79 -1.84
N ALA A 45 15.31 -13.20 -0.76
CA ALA A 45 14.56 -13.01 0.47
C ALA A 45 13.45 -11.96 0.25
N SER A 46 12.36 -12.09 1.01
CA SER A 46 11.19 -11.23 0.79
C SER A 46 10.46 -10.86 2.07
N LYS A 47 9.86 -9.68 2.03
CA LYS A 47 9.00 -9.16 3.10
C LYS A 47 7.69 -8.65 2.53
N THR A 48 6.63 -8.86 3.30
CA THR A 48 5.30 -8.33 3.03
C THR A 48 4.88 -7.34 4.09
N LYS A 49 4.10 -6.34 3.69
CA LYS A 49 3.51 -5.34 4.59
C LYS A 49 2.06 -5.12 4.19
N GLU A 50 1.15 -5.31 5.13
CA GLU A 50 -0.26 -4.95 4.98
C GLU A 50 -0.49 -3.53 5.51
N ILE A 51 -1.22 -2.72 4.73
CA ILE A 51 -1.65 -1.38 5.09
C ILE A 51 -3.17 -1.36 5.09
N ASN A 52 -3.75 -0.95 6.23
CA ASN A 52 -5.18 -0.73 6.35
C ASN A 52 -5.55 0.65 5.80
N VAL A 53 -6.55 0.69 4.93
CA VAL A 53 -7.05 1.91 4.29
C VAL A 53 -8.51 2.07 4.66
N LYS A 54 -8.84 3.19 5.32
CA LYS A 54 -10.22 3.53 5.63
C LYS A 54 -10.74 4.57 4.64
N VAL A 55 -11.77 4.20 3.89
CA VAL A 55 -12.52 5.13 3.03
C VAL A 55 -13.68 5.67 3.86
N ASN A 56 -13.71 6.99 4.06
CA ASN A 56 -14.81 7.65 4.75
C ASN A 56 -15.96 7.92 3.77
N GLU A 57 -17.18 8.04 4.30
CA GLU A 57 -18.31 8.49 3.50
C GLU A 57 -18.01 9.84 2.87
N LYS A 58 -18.38 9.99 1.59
CA LYS A 58 -18.31 11.28 0.93
C LYS A 58 -19.29 12.21 1.64
N GLU A 59 -18.79 13.33 2.14
CA GLU A 59 -19.68 14.34 2.72
C GLU A 59 -20.74 14.71 1.69
N ALA A 60 -22.00 14.47 2.03
CA ALA A 60 -23.11 14.97 1.24
C ALA A 60 -23.07 16.49 1.36
N THR A 61 -22.78 17.20 0.27
CA THR A 61 -22.95 18.64 0.21
C THR A 61 -24.39 18.96 0.62
N PRO A 62 -24.62 19.84 1.63
CA PRO A 62 -25.98 20.24 2.00
C PRO A 62 -26.72 20.79 0.77
N PRO A 63 -27.99 20.44 0.56
CA PRO A 63 -28.79 21.06 -0.49
C PRO A 63 -28.88 22.57 -0.24
N GLU A 64 -28.66 23.36 -1.30
CA GLU A 64 -28.78 24.83 -1.33
C GLU A 64 -30.23 25.29 -1.12
#